data_AF-A0A1B6GF80-F1
#
_entry.id   AF-A0A1B6GF80-F1
#
_cell.length_a   1.000
_cell.length_b   1.000
_cell.length_c   1.000
_cell.angle_alpha   90.00
_cell.angle_beta   90.00
_cell.angle_gamma   90.00
#
_symmetry.space_group_name_H-M   'P 1'
#
loop_
_entity.id
_entity.type
_entity.pdbx_description
1 polymer ?
#
loop_
_entity_poly.entity_id
_entity_poly.type
_entity_poly.pdbx_seq_one_letter_code
_entity_poly.pdbx_strand_id
1 'polypeptide(L)'
;VASESVTAPDSQFSQKVLDAARKQRMNTDTRRNIFCILMTSEDYLDAFEKLLRLGLKGLQEREIIHVMVHCLLQEKEYNPFYSVLAAQFCQADRKHQMTLQYHVWDKLKEMSSFKSKFQIINLAKFLAHLFLEKALPISVLKVVDFSEISKPVVSLVRQVLLSVLLSDSEESLVAVFSRAARSEQLHMFRQSLRLFLHVFVLKKTSTMAPDQAQLLRDRVKLAETALISVDTSKFF
;
A
#
# COMPACT_ATOMS: atom_id res chain seq x y z
N VAL A 1 -33.98 -43.42 10.41
CA VAL A 1 -34.67 -42.13 10.65
C VAL A 1 -33.60 -41.05 10.68
N ALA A 2 -33.71 -40.16 9.70
CA ALA A 2 -33.03 -38.88 9.48
C ALA A 2 -31.65 -38.63 10.12
N SER A 3 -30.64 -38.62 9.25
CA SER A 3 -29.40 -37.85 9.39
C SER A 3 -29.71 -36.37 9.57
N GLU A 4 -29.30 -35.78 10.69
CA GLU A 4 -29.29 -34.33 10.90
C GLU A 4 -28.36 -33.68 9.88
N SER A 5 -28.97 -32.99 8.92
CA SER A 5 -28.29 -32.11 7.98
C SER A 5 -27.72 -30.92 8.76
N VAL A 6 -26.40 -30.90 8.93
CA VAL A 6 -25.64 -29.74 9.37
C VAL A 6 -25.94 -28.59 8.39
N THR A 7 -26.67 -27.57 8.86
CA THR A 7 -27.01 -26.38 8.09
C THR A 7 -25.75 -25.62 7.68
N ALA A 8 -25.56 -25.45 6.36
CA ALA A 8 -24.45 -24.72 5.77
C ALA A 8 -24.44 -23.23 6.17
N PRO A 9 -23.26 -22.59 6.38
CA PRO A 9 -23.15 -21.17 6.75
C PRO A 9 -23.33 -20.22 5.54
N ASP A 10 -24.14 -20.58 4.55
CA ASP A 10 -24.34 -19.80 3.32
C ASP A 10 -25.38 -18.65 3.48
N SER A 11 -25.92 -18.40 4.68
CA SER A 11 -27.05 -17.48 4.87
C SER A 11 -26.71 -16.04 5.26
N GLN A 12 -25.43 -15.64 5.35
CA GLN A 12 -25.06 -14.31 5.85
C GLN A 12 -24.91 -13.23 4.77
N PHE A 13 -24.63 -13.61 3.53
CA PHE A 13 -24.32 -12.67 2.45
C PHE A 13 -25.22 -12.88 1.23
N SER A 14 -25.57 -11.79 0.54
CA SER A 14 -26.42 -11.89 -0.65
C SER A 14 -25.75 -12.68 -1.78
N GLN A 15 -26.55 -13.39 -2.59
CA GLN A 15 -26.07 -14.17 -3.72
C GLN A 15 -25.20 -13.35 -4.68
N LYS A 16 -25.53 -12.07 -4.88
CA LYS A 16 -24.77 -11.14 -5.72
C LYS A 16 -23.31 -10.98 -5.24
N VAL A 17 -23.09 -10.90 -3.93
CA VAL A 17 -21.75 -10.76 -3.35
C VAL A 17 -20.99 -12.08 -3.43
N LEU A 18 -21.66 -13.21 -3.20
CA LEU A 18 -21.06 -14.54 -3.35
C LEU A 18 -20.62 -14.81 -4.80
N ASP A 19 -21.42 -14.41 -5.79
CA ASP A 19 -21.06 -14.52 -7.20
C ASP A 19 -19.89 -13.62 -7.58
N ALA A 20 -19.82 -12.41 -7.00
CA ALA A 20 -18.68 -11.53 -7.17
C ALA A 20 -17.39 -12.13 -6.57
N ALA A 21 -17.49 -12.76 -5.39
CA ALA A 21 -16.36 -13.45 -4.76
C ALA A 21 -15.82 -14.59 -5.65
N ARG A 22 -16.72 -15.38 -6.26
CA ARG A 22 -16.34 -16.44 -7.22
C ARG A 22 -15.62 -15.86 -8.45
N LYS A 23 -16.12 -14.76 -9.02
CA LYS A 23 -15.47 -14.07 -10.15
C LYS A 23 -14.07 -13.55 -9.81
N GLN A 24 -13.84 -13.14 -8.56
CA GLN A 24 -12.52 -12.72 -8.06
C GLN A 24 -11.66 -13.89 -7.54
N ARG A 25 -12.04 -15.15 -7.83
CA ARG A 25 -11.29 -16.36 -7.45
C ARG A 25 -11.12 -16.54 -5.93
N MET A 26 -12.13 -16.16 -5.16
CA MET A 26 -12.20 -16.43 -3.72
C MET A 26 -12.65 -17.89 -3.50
N ASN A 27 -11.71 -18.81 -3.79
CA ASN A 27 -12.00 -20.24 -3.88
C ASN A 27 -12.09 -20.95 -2.52
N THR A 28 -11.57 -20.36 -1.45
CA THR A 28 -11.65 -20.89 -0.09
C THR A 28 -12.70 -20.15 0.72
N ASP A 29 -13.28 -20.81 1.72
CA ASP A 29 -14.28 -20.19 2.59
C ASP A 29 -13.70 -18.99 3.35
N THR A 30 -12.45 -19.09 3.82
CA THR A 30 -11.71 -17.99 4.44
C THR A 30 -11.67 -16.76 3.52
N ARG A 31 -11.23 -16.93 2.26
CA ARG A 31 -11.12 -15.81 1.31
C ARG A 31 -12.49 -15.26 0.94
N ARG A 32 -13.50 -16.13 0.81
CA ARG A 32 -14.87 -15.73 0.49
C ARG A 32 -15.47 -14.90 1.62
N ASN A 33 -15.32 -15.31 2.87
CA ASN A 33 -15.82 -14.58 4.03
C ASN A 33 -15.14 -13.22 4.18
N ILE A 34 -13.82 -13.16 4.05
CA ILE A 34 -13.07 -11.90 4.07
C ILE A 34 -13.57 -10.97 2.95
N PHE A 35 -13.69 -11.47 1.73
CA PHE A 35 -14.18 -10.68 0.61
C PHE A 35 -15.60 -10.15 0.86
N CYS A 36 -16.50 -11.00 1.34
CA CYS A 36 -17.88 -10.58 1.62
C CYS A 36 -17.93 -9.50 2.69
N ILE A 37 -17.13 -9.61 3.76
CA ILE A 37 -17.02 -8.57 4.78
C ILE A 37 -16.52 -7.27 4.16
N LEU A 38 -15.45 -7.29 3.37
CA LEU A 38 -14.91 -6.09 2.71
C LEU A 38 -15.94 -5.40 1.79
N MET A 39 -16.79 -6.17 1.10
CA MET A 39 -17.79 -5.62 0.18
C MET A 39 -19.09 -5.15 0.86
N THR A 40 -19.36 -5.57 2.10
CA THR A 40 -20.65 -5.34 2.78
C THR A 40 -20.54 -4.51 4.05
N SER A 41 -19.32 -4.20 4.50
CA SER A 41 -19.11 -3.35 5.66
C SER A 41 -19.44 -1.89 5.33
N GLU A 42 -19.94 -1.17 6.32
CA GLU A 42 -20.34 0.24 6.18
C GLU A 42 -19.11 1.14 6.05
N ASP A 43 -18.12 0.92 6.90
CA ASP A 43 -16.84 1.62 6.91
C ASP A 43 -15.69 0.70 7.32
N TYR A 44 -14.49 1.27 7.43
CA TYR A 44 -13.27 0.51 7.74
C TYR A 44 -13.25 0.00 9.19
N LEU A 45 -13.93 0.64 10.14
CA LEU A 45 -13.96 0.18 11.53
C LEU A 45 -14.88 -1.03 11.67
N ASP A 46 -16.05 -0.98 11.05
CA ASP A 46 -16.98 -2.10 10.95
C ASP A 46 -16.31 -3.30 10.25
N ALA A 47 -15.60 -3.06 9.13
CA ALA A 47 -14.83 -4.09 8.45
C ALA A 47 -13.74 -4.69 9.35
N PHE A 48 -12.97 -3.84 10.05
CA PHE A 48 -11.91 -4.25 10.95
C PHE A 48 -12.44 -5.17 12.06
N GLU A 49 -13.52 -4.76 12.74
CA GLU A 49 -14.14 -5.57 13.79
C GLU A 49 -14.67 -6.90 13.27
N LYS A 50 -15.40 -6.89 12.15
CA LYS A 50 -15.95 -8.11 11.53
C LYS A 50 -14.85 -9.08 11.13
N LEU A 51 -13.73 -8.58 10.59
CA LEU A 51 -12.58 -9.41 10.21
C LEU A 51 -11.89 -10.02 11.44
N LEU A 52 -11.75 -9.28 12.54
CA LEU A 52 -11.20 -9.83 13.80
C LEU A 52 -12.11 -10.92 14.40
N ARG A 53 -13.43 -10.74 14.33
CA ARG A 53 -14.42 -11.71 14.82
C ARG A 53 -14.38 -13.05 14.09
N LEU A 54 -13.77 -13.14 12.90
CA LEU A 54 -13.54 -14.42 12.22
C LEU A 54 -12.59 -15.34 13.00
N GLY A 55 -11.78 -14.81 13.92
CA GLY A 55 -10.89 -15.63 14.76
C GLY A 55 -9.83 -16.40 13.97
N LEU A 56 -9.44 -15.91 12.79
CA LEU A 56 -8.45 -16.55 11.92
C LEU A 56 -7.08 -16.58 12.58
N LYS A 57 -6.30 -17.65 12.33
CA LYS A 57 -4.97 -17.84 12.90
C LYS A 57 -3.94 -18.25 11.85
N GLY A 58 -2.69 -17.90 12.10
CA GLY A 58 -1.55 -18.34 11.29
C GLY A 58 -1.68 -17.93 9.83
N LEU A 59 -1.62 -18.89 8.91
CA LEU A 59 -1.67 -18.62 7.46
C LEU A 59 -3.03 -18.04 7.01
N GLN A 60 -4.13 -18.44 7.66
CA GLN A 60 -5.46 -17.93 7.29
C GLN A 60 -5.61 -16.44 7.59
N GLU A 61 -5.00 -15.96 8.68
CA GLU A 61 -5.03 -14.56 9.05
C GLU A 61 -4.33 -13.67 8.01
N ARG A 62 -3.27 -14.18 7.37
CA ARG A 62 -2.56 -13.47 6.28
C ARG A 62 -3.46 -13.24 5.07
N GLU A 63 -4.46 -14.10 4.86
CA GLU A 63 -5.41 -13.95 3.77
C GLU A 63 -6.22 -12.66 3.87
N ILE A 64 -6.38 -12.08 5.07
CA ILE A 64 -7.03 -10.77 5.23
C ILE A 64 -6.31 -9.72 4.39
N ILE A 65 -4.99 -9.63 4.58
CA ILE A 65 -4.14 -8.69 3.85
C ILE A 65 -4.12 -9.01 2.35
N HIS A 66 -4.00 -10.29 1.99
CA HIS A 66 -3.97 -10.72 0.59
C HIS A 66 -5.25 -10.39 -0.17
N VAL A 67 -6.41 -10.66 0.43
CA VAL A 67 -7.72 -10.38 -0.19
C VAL A 67 -7.97 -8.87 -0.26
N MET A 68 -7.62 -8.12 0.79
CA MET A 68 -7.75 -6.66 0.81
C MET A 68 -6.95 -6.00 -0.32
N VAL A 69 -5.66 -6.34 -0.47
CA VAL A 69 -4.82 -5.80 -1.56
C VAL A 69 -5.29 -6.30 -2.92
N HIS A 70 -5.77 -7.54 -3.02
CA HIS A 70 -6.39 -8.03 -4.26
C HIS A 70 -7.56 -7.15 -4.70
N CYS A 71 -8.51 -6.88 -3.78
CA CYS A 71 -9.69 -6.06 -4.07
C CYS A 71 -9.30 -4.64 -4.48
N LEU A 72 -8.41 -3.99 -3.71
CA LEU A 72 -7.83 -2.68 -4.04
C LEU A 72 -7.28 -2.62 -5.48
N LEU A 73 -6.56 -3.65 -5.91
CA LEU A 73 -5.97 -3.72 -7.26
C LEU A 73 -6.98 -4.03 -8.35
N GLN A 74 -8.20 -4.47 -8.03
CA GLN A 74 -9.28 -4.69 -9.00
C GLN A 74 -10.25 -3.50 -9.12
N GLU A 75 -10.20 -2.54 -8.20
CA GLU A 75 -11.03 -1.33 -8.29
C GLU A 75 -10.64 -0.45 -9.48
N LYS A 76 -11.63 0.06 -10.22
CA LYS A 76 -11.37 0.99 -11.35
C LYS A 76 -10.83 2.33 -10.88
N GLU A 77 -11.27 2.77 -9.71
CA GLU A 77 -10.85 4.00 -9.06
C GLU A 77 -10.33 3.68 -7.67
N TYR A 78 -9.34 4.45 -7.22
CA TYR A 78 -8.76 4.23 -5.90
C TYR A 78 -9.78 4.49 -4.80
N ASN A 79 -10.06 3.46 -4.00
CA ASN A 79 -10.92 3.54 -2.82
C ASN A 79 -10.04 3.65 -1.54
N PRO A 80 -10.06 4.79 -0.82
CA PRO A 80 -9.28 4.98 0.40
C PRO A 80 -9.59 3.99 1.53
N PHE A 81 -10.79 3.38 1.53
CA PHE A 81 -11.22 2.38 2.52
C PHE A 81 -10.14 1.32 2.78
N TYR A 82 -9.57 0.72 1.73
CA TYR A 82 -8.58 -0.34 1.86
C TYR A 82 -7.27 0.14 2.49
N SER A 83 -6.89 1.39 2.26
CA SER A 83 -5.64 1.96 2.78
C SER A 83 -5.74 2.25 4.26
N VAL A 84 -6.86 2.84 4.68
CA VAL A 84 -7.15 3.10 6.10
C VAL A 84 -7.29 1.79 6.86
N LEU A 85 -8.01 0.81 6.30
CA LEU A 85 -8.13 -0.52 6.89
C LEU A 85 -6.76 -1.22 7.03
N ALA A 86 -5.91 -1.16 6.01
CA ALA A 86 -4.58 -1.74 6.06
C ALA A 86 -3.70 -1.07 7.12
N ALA A 87 -3.77 0.26 7.25
CA ALA A 87 -3.07 1.00 8.29
C ALA A 87 -3.56 0.57 9.70
N GLN A 88 -4.87 0.42 9.89
CA GLN A 88 -5.46 -0.06 11.13
C GLN A 88 -4.94 -1.46 11.53
N PHE A 89 -4.87 -2.40 10.58
CA PHE A 89 -4.26 -3.72 10.84
C PHE A 89 -2.78 -3.62 11.19
N CYS A 90 -2.01 -2.74 10.52
CA CYS A 90 -0.59 -2.55 10.83
C CYS A 90 -0.37 -1.95 12.22
N GLN A 91 -1.27 -1.08 12.69
CA GLN A 91 -1.23 -0.51 14.04
C GLN A 91 -1.62 -1.55 15.11
N ALA A 92 -2.56 -2.43 14.80
CA ALA A 92 -3.02 -3.46 15.74
C ALA A 92 -1.95 -4.51 16.07
N ASP A 93 -1.21 -5.00 15.07
CA ASP A 93 -0.13 -5.97 15.29
C ASP A 93 0.95 -5.90 14.18
N ARG A 94 2.22 -5.89 14.61
CA ARG A 94 3.40 -5.89 13.73
C ARG A 94 3.43 -7.08 12.75
N LYS A 95 2.79 -8.20 13.06
CA LYS A 95 2.67 -9.33 12.12
C LYS A 95 1.92 -8.96 10.84
N HIS A 96 0.92 -8.08 10.93
CA HIS A 96 0.16 -7.60 9.77
C HIS A 96 1.01 -6.66 8.93
N GLN A 97 1.79 -5.79 9.58
CA GLN A 97 2.79 -4.96 8.89
C GLN A 97 3.78 -5.82 8.09
N MET A 98 4.30 -6.90 8.70
CA MET A 98 5.23 -7.81 8.03
C MET A 98 4.57 -8.54 6.85
N THR A 99 3.34 -9.03 7.03
CA THR A 99 2.57 -9.69 5.97
C THR A 99 2.30 -8.74 4.80
N LEU A 100 1.90 -7.50 5.10
CA LEU A 100 1.64 -6.47 4.11
C LEU A 100 2.90 -6.09 3.34
N GLN A 101 4.03 -5.96 4.04
CA GLN A 101 5.32 -5.68 3.40
C GLN A 101 5.71 -6.76 2.39
N TYR A 102 5.63 -8.04 2.77
CA TYR A 102 5.94 -9.15 1.85
C TYR A 102 4.98 -9.18 0.67
N HIS A 103 3.68 -9.03 0.92
CA HIS A 103 2.69 -9.04 -0.15
C HIS A 103 2.89 -7.88 -1.14
N VAL A 104 3.20 -6.68 -0.64
CA VAL A 104 3.56 -5.54 -1.48
C VAL A 104 4.82 -5.83 -2.29
N TRP A 105 5.86 -6.41 -1.69
CA TRP A 105 7.07 -6.79 -2.44
C TRP A 105 6.78 -7.75 -3.59
N ASP A 106 5.92 -8.73 -3.37
CA ASP A 106 5.51 -9.65 -4.43
C ASP A 106 4.77 -8.89 -5.55
N LYS A 107 3.86 -7.97 -5.20
CA LYS A 107 3.17 -7.14 -6.21
C LYS A 107 4.10 -6.18 -6.95
N LEU A 108 5.14 -5.66 -6.30
CA LEU A 108 6.16 -4.82 -6.95
C LEU A 108 6.98 -5.63 -7.96
N LYS A 109 7.35 -6.88 -7.64
CA LYS A 109 8.06 -7.79 -8.55
C LYS A 109 7.18 -8.24 -9.72
N GLU A 110 5.88 -8.42 -9.48
CA GLU A 110 4.91 -8.87 -10.47
C GLU A 110 4.29 -7.72 -11.29
N MET A 111 4.78 -6.47 -11.18
CA MET A 111 4.15 -5.32 -11.85
C MET A 111 4.04 -5.46 -13.38
N SER A 112 4.94 -6.19 -14.02
CA SER A 112 4.87 -6.49 -15.46
C SER A 112 3.61 -7.27 -15.85
N SER A 113 2.99 -7.97 -14.90
CA SER A 113 1.76 -8.72 -15.08
C SER A 113 0.48 -7.87 -14.92
N PHE A 114 0.60 -6.60 -14.53
CA PHE A 114 -0.56 -5.73 -14.34
C PHE A 114 -1.22 -5.47 -15.69
N LYS A 115 -2.51 -5.82 -15.77
CA LYS A 115 -3.31 -5.76 -17.00
C LYS A 115 -3.84 -4.36 -17.29
N SER A 116 -3.83 -3.47 -16.30
CA SER A 116 -4.47 -2.16 -16.44
C SER A 116 -3.75 -1.06 -15.66
N LYS A 117 -3.83 0.17 -16.19
CA LYS A 117 -3.18 1.34 -15.59
C LYS A 117 -3.72 1.68 -14.19
N PHE A 118 -5.01 1.44 -13.94
CA PHE A 118 -5.62 1.70 -12.64
C PHE A 118 -4.96 0.87 -11.52
N GLN A 119 -4.46 -0.34 -11.81
CA GLN A 119 -3.79 -1.17 -10.81
C GLN A 119 -2.52 -0.50 -10.29
N ILE A 120 -1.76 0.14 -11.19
CA ILE A 120 -0.57 0.92 -10.85
C ILE A 120 -0.97 2.16 -10.04
N ILE A 121 -2.03 2.86 -10.45
CA ILE A 121 -2.52 4.07 -9.76
C ILE A 121 -2.97 3.73 -8.34
N ASN A 122 -3.76 2.66 -8.18
CA ASN A 122 -4.28 2.23 -6.89
C ASN A 122 -3.14 1.78 -5.96
N LEU A 123 -2.20 0.98 -6.47
CA LEU A 123 -1.02 0.57 -5.69
C LEU A 123 -0.18 1.79 -5.28
N ALA A 124 0.01 2.77 -6.17
CA ALA A 124 0.78 3.96 -5.86
C ALA A 124 0.15 4.79 -4.74
N LYS A 125 -1.17 5.05 -4.83
CA LYS A 125 -1.92 5.78 -3.80
C LYS A 125 -1.96 5.04 -2.48
N PHE A 126 -2.13 3.72 -2.52
CA PHE A 126 -2.08 2.85 -1.34
C PHE A 126 -0.72 2.93 -0.64
N LEU A 127 0.39 2.79 -1.37
CA LEU A 127 1.73 2.91 -0.80
C LEU A 127 2.00 4.30 -0.22
N ALA A 128 1.60 5.36 -0.91
CA ALA A 128 1.75 6.72 -0.40
C ALA A 128 1.02 6.91 0.94
N HIS A 129 -0.23 6.42 1.03
CA HIS A 129 -0.99 6.46 2.28
C HIS A 129 -0.29 5.67 3.39
N LEU A 130 0.14 4.43 3.14
CA LEU A 130 0.84 3.62 4.14
C LEU A 130 2.15 4.25 4.63
N PHE A 131 2.85 5.00 3.77
CA PHE A 131 4.06 5.70 4.17
C PHE A 131 3.75 6.91 5.06
N LEU A 132 2.76 7.72 4.66
CA LEU A 132 2.33 8.90 5.43
C LEU A 132 1.77 8.51 6.81
N GLU A 133 1.00 7.42 6.88
CA GLU A 133 0.45 6.86 8.13
C GLU A 133 1.48 6.04 8.93
N LYS A 134 2.75 5.99 8.49
CA LYS A 134 3.86 5.26 9.12
C LYS A 134 3.62 3.73 9.23
N ALA A 135 2.57 3.22 8.58
CA ALA A 135 2.20 1.81 8.51
C ALA A 135 3.25 0.98 7.77
N LEU A 136 3.90 1.53 6.74
CA LEU A 136 5.10 0.94 6.12
C LEU A 136 6.21 1.99 5.94
N PRO A 137 7.49 1.60 6.00
CA PRO A 137 8.58 2.50 5.64
C PRO A 137 8.73 2.63 4.12
N ILE A 138 9.17 3.80 3.63
CA ILE A 138 9.46 4.00 2.19
C ILE A 138 10.53 3.04 1.64
N SER A 139 11.37 2.49 2.52
CA SER A 139 12.35 1.45 2.18
C SER A 139 11.73 0.18 1.61
N VAL A 140 10.41 -0.01 1.67
CA VAL A 140 9.71 -1.07 0.94
C VAL A 140 9.98 -0.98 -0.56
N LEU A 141 10.20 0.22 -1.11
CA LEU A 141 10.55 0.41 -2.52
C LEU A 141 11.96 -0.09 -2.90
N LYS A 142 12.81 -0.50 -1.94
CA LYS A 142 14.17 -1.00 -2.22
C LYS A 142 14.22 -2.27 -3.06
N VAL A 143 13.10 -2.99 -3.16
CA VAL A 143 12.96 -4.20 -3.98
C VAL A 143 12.90 -3.89 -5.48
N VAL A 144 12.62 -2.63 -5.82
CA VAL A 144 12.63 -2.15 -7.20
C VAL A 144 14.07 -1.99 -7.66
N ASP A 145 14.42 -2.59 -8.80
CA ASP A 145 15.70 -2.33 -9.46
C ASP A 145 15.65 -0.97 -10.17
N PHE A 146 16.46 -0.03 -9.69
CA PHE A 146 16.59 1.30 -10.27
C PHE A 146 17.56 1.36 -11.46
N SER A 147 18.36 0.31 -11.68
CA SER A 147 19.30 0.20 -12.81
C SER A 147 18.56 -0.13 -14.11
N GLU A 148 17.52 -0.97 -14.03
CA GLU A 148 16.73 -1.45 -15.16
C GLU A 148 15.25 -1.11 -15.02
N ILE A 149 14.95 0.19 -14.93
CA ILE A 149 13.61 0.65 -14.58
C ILE A 149 12.63 0.64 -15.79
N SER A 150 11.64 -0.26 -15.74
CA SER A 150 10.60 -0.32 -16.78
C SER A 150 9.58 0.83 -16.68
N LYS A 151 8.88 1.14 -17.77
CA LYS A 151 7.86 2.22 -17.81
C LYS A 151 6.78 2.08 -16.70
N PRO A 152 6.22 0.88 -16.41
CA PRO A 152 5.29 0.69 -15.29
C PRO A 152 5.91 1.05 -13.94
N VAL A 153 7.15 0.64 -13.68
CA VAL A 153 7.86 0.93 -12.44
C VAL A 153 8.08 2.43 -12.28
N VAL A 154 8.57 3.12 -13.32
CA VAL A 154 8.72 4.59 -13.31
C VAL A 154 7.39 5.26 -13.01
N SER A 155 6.30 4.78 -13.62
CA SER A 155 4.96 5.32 -13.39
C SER A 155 4.53 5.16 -11.93
N LEU A 156 4.73 3.97 -11.34
CA LEU A 156 4.41 3.70 -9.94
C LEU A 156 5.22 4.60 -9.00
N VAL A 157 6.55 4.52 -9.06
CA VAL A 157 7.44 5.21 -8.12
C VAL A 157 7.24 6.72 -8.21
N ARG A 158 7.07 7.27 -9.42
CA ARG A 158 6.77 8.70 -9.59
C ARG A 158 5.45 9.10 -8.97
N GLN A 159 4.39 8.29 -9.11
CA GLN A 159 3.09 8.59 -8.49
C GLN A 159 3.17 8.52 -6.97
N VAL A 160 3.81 7.48 -6.42
CA VAL A 160 4.05 7.36 -4.97
C VAL A 160 4.76 8.61 -4.44
N LEU A 161 5.86 8.99 -5.08
CA LEU A 161 6.66 10.13 -4.63
C LEU A 161 5.91 11.45 -4.77
N LEU A 162 5.19 11.68 -5.88
CA LEU A 162 4.36 12.88 -6.02
C LEU A 162 3.28 12.96 -4.95
N SER A 163 2.61 11.84 -4.63
CA SER A 163 1.59 11.81 -3.57
C SER A 163 2.16 12.10 -2.18
N VAL A 164 3.39 11.66 -1.88
CA VAL A 164 4.04 11.99 -0.60
C VAL A 164 4.55 13.44 -0.59
N LEU A 165 5.22 13.88 -1.67
CA LEU A 165 5.84 15.20 -1.76
C LEU A 165 4.80 16.34 -1.74
N LEU A 166 3.66 16.11 -2.39
CA LEU A 166 2.55 17.06 -2.45
C LEU A 166 1.47 16.76 -1.41
N SER A 167 1.81 16.01 -0.35
CA SER A 167 0.93 15.88 0.82
C SER A 167 0.85 17.19 1.59
N ASP A 168 -0.26 17.38 2.31
CA ASP A 168 -0.55 18.65 2.99
C ASP A 168 0.49 19.02 4.04
N SER A 169 1.05 18.03 4.75
CA SER A 169 2.00 18.24 5.85
C SER A 169 3.45 18.02 5.44
N GLU A 170 4.28 19.06 5.61
CA GLU A 170 5.74 18.97 5.48
C GLU A 170 6.34 18.01 6.51
N GLU A 171 5.78 17.99 7.72
CA GLU A 171 6.25 17.11 8.79
C GLU A 171 6.05 15.64 8.42
N SER A 172 4.90 15.30 7.84
CA SER A 172 4.62 13.93 7.36
C SER A 172 5.56 13.53 6.23
N LEU A 173 5.80 14.42 5.26
CA LEU A 173 6.80 14.22 4.21
C LEU A 173 8.19 13.95 4.81
N VAL A 174 8.67 14.83 5.69
CA VAL A 174 10.00 14.70 6.31
C VAL A 174 10.11 13.39 7.07
N ALA A 175 9.08 13.02 7.84
CA ALA A 175 9.04 11.77 8.59
C ALA A 175 9.17 10.52 7.68
N VAL A 176 8.53 10.53 6.51
CA VAL A 176 8.64 9.44 5.53
C VAL A 176 10.09 9.23 5.07
N PHE A 177 10.76 10.31 4.69
CA PHE A 177 12.11 10.24 4.12
C PHE A 177 13.20 10.02 5.18
N SER A 178 13.09 10.67 6.35
CA SER A 178 14.04 10.49 7.46
C SER A 178 14.07 9.08 8.02
N ARG A 179 12.96 8.33 7.93
CA ARG A 179 12.94 6.92 8.34
C ARG A 179 13.92 6.05 7.53
N ALA A 180 14.15 6.38 6.26
CA ALA A 180 15.13 5.68 5.43
C ALA A 180 16.59 6.09 5.75
N ALA A 181 16.80 7.28 6.31
CA ALA A 181 18.13 7.79 6.65
C ALA A 181 18.77 7.07 7.85
N ARG A 182 17.95 6.49 8.73
CA ARG A 182 18.38 5.78 9.95
C ARG A 182 19.22 4.53 9.72
N SER A 183 19.15 3.92 8.53
CA SER A 183 19.85 2.68 8.21
C SER A 183 20.99 2.90 7.22
N GLU A 184 22.21 2.58 7.63
CA GLU A 184 23.40 2.62 6.78
C GLU A 184 23.28 1.67 5.58
N GLN A 185 22.61 0.52 5.76
CA GLN A 185 22.35 -0.46 4.70
C GLN A 185 21.45 0.08 3.57
N LEU A 186 20.76 1.21 3.79
CA LEU A 186 19.92 1.86 2.79
C LEU A 186 20.67 2.95 2.00
N HIS A 187 21.99 3.10 2.14
CA HIS A 187 22.74 4.13 1.42
C HIS A 187 22.48 4.12 -0.10
N MET A 188 22.64 2.97 -0.75
CA MET A 188 22.40 2.85 -2.20
C MET A 188 20.96 3.16 -2.57
N PHE A 189 19.99 2.66 -1.81
CA PHE A 189 18.58 2.96 -2.01
C PHE A 189 18.29 4.47 -1.92
N ARG A 190 18.88 5.16 -0.94
CA ARG A 190 18.75 6.62 -0.80
C ARG A 190 19.32 7.36 -2.00
N GLN A 191 20.49 6.96 -2.50
CA GLN A 191 21.07 7.57 -3.71
C GLN A 191 20.20 7.33 -4.94
N SER A 192 19.70 6.11 -5.14
CA SER A 192 18.77 5.79 -6.23
C SER A 192 17.49 6.62 -6.14
N LEU A 193 16.94 6.79 -4.94
CA LEU A 193 15.73 7.58 -4.73
C LEU A 193 15.96 9.07 -5.02
N ARG A 194 17.09 9.64 -4.58
CA ARG A 194 17.48 11.02 -4.91
C ARG A 194 17.63 11.22 -6.41
N LEU A 195 18.35 10.32 -7.09
CA LEU A 195 18.50 10.38 -8.54
C LEU A 195 17.12 10.32 -9.22
N PHE A 196 16.22 9.47 -8.74
CA PHE A 196 14.87 9.36 -9.28
C PHE A 196 14.06 10.65 -9.12
N LEU A 197 14.16 11.34 -7.97
CA LEU A 197 13.50 12.63 -7.74
C LEU A 197 13.91 13.65 -8.82
N HIS A 198 15.21 13.77 -9.10
CA HIS A 198 15.72 14.70 -10.11
C HIS A 198 15.36 14.27 -11.54
N VAL A 199 15.53 12.99 -11.87
CA VAL A 199 15.40 12.51 -13.25
C VAL A 199 13.95 12.32 -13.68
N PHE A 200 13.04 11.94 -12.77
CA PHE A 200 11.66 11.55 -13.13
C PHE A 200 10.57 12.37 -12.46
N VAL A 201 10.81 12.93 -11.27
CA VAL A 201 9.81 13.74 -10.55
C VAL A 201 9.92 15.20 -10.98
N LEU A 202 11.10 15.83 -10.88
CA LEU A 202 11.27 17.24 -11.26
C LEU A 202 11.01 17.52 -12.74
N LYS A 203 11.19 16.53 -13.62
CA LYS A 203 10.75 16.65 -15.03
C LYS A 203 9.26 16.95 -15.19
N LYS A 204 8.41 16.65 -14.20
CA LYS A 204 6.97 16.99 -14.25
C LYS A 204 6.69 18.47 -14.07
N THR A 205 7.61 19.23 -13.49
CA THR A 205 7.44 20.67 -13.26
C THR A 205 7.23 21.46 -14.56
N SER A 206 7.72 20.98 -15.70
CA SER A 206 7.53 21.63 -17.00
C SER A 206 6.08 21.58 -17.51
N THR A 207 5.26 20.69 -16.96
CA THR A 207 3.84 20.53 -17.32
C THR A 207 2.90 21.00 -16.22
N MET A 208 3.41 21.63 -15.16
CA MET A 208 2.65 22.08 -14.00
C MET A 208 2.53 23.61 -14.00
N ALA A 209 1.53 24.13 -13.28
CA ALA A 209 1.44 25.57 -13.02
C ALA A 209 2.69 26.07 -12.26
N PRO A 210 3.15 27.32 -12.46
CA PRO A 210 4.38 27.83 -11.85
C PRO A 210 4.45 27.65 -10.33
N ASP A 211 3.37 27.94 -9.62
CA ASP A 211 3.31 27.83 -8.16
C ASP A 211 3.43 26.38 -7.68
N GLN A 212 2.74 25.44 -8.36
CA GLN A 212 2.84 24.02 -8.05
C GLN A 212 4.21 23.44 -8.40
N ALA A 213 4.80 23.91 -9.50
CA ALA A 213 6.15 23.54 -9.91
C ALA A 213 7.19 24.02 -8.89
N GLN A 214 7.01 25.21 -8.33
CA GLN A 214 7.86 25.75 -7.28
C GLN A 214 7.69 24.99 -5.96
N LEU A 215 6.45 24.75 -5.53
CA LEU A 215 6.15 23.92 -4.37
C LEU A 215 6.81 22.55 -4.48
N LEU A 216 6.69 21.87 -5.63
CA LEU A 216 7.32 20.57 -5.84
C LEU A 216 8.85 20.64 -5.73
N ARG A 217 9.50 21.69 -6.26
CA ARG A 217 10.95 21.89 -6.12
C ARG A 217 11.36 22.01 -4.66
N ASP A 218 10.61 22.78 -3.88
CA ASP A 218 10.93 23.00 -2.46
C ASP A 218 10.68 21.73 -1.63
N ARG A 219 9.60 20.99 -1.91
CA ARG A 219 9.30 19.69 -1.31
C ARG A 219 10.35 18.62 -1.64
N VAL A 220 10.92 18.63 -2.85
CA VAL A 220 12.04 17.75 -3.21
C VAL A 220 13.28 18.09 -2.41
N LYS A 221 13.63 19.38 -2.23
CA LYS A 221 14.77 19.78 -1.38
C LYS A 221 14.61 19.32 0.07
N LEU A 222 13.40 19.44 0.63
CA LEU A 222 13.10 18.94 1.97
C LEU A 222 13.28 17.43 2.07
N ALA A 223 12.75 16.67 1.10
CA ALA A 223 12.91 15.23 1.04
C ALA A 223 14.38 14.79 0.94
N GLU A 224 15.19 15.48 0.12
CA GLU A 224 16.63 15.19 0.00
C GLU A 224 17.37 15.46 1.31
N THR A 225 17.07 16.57 1.97
CA THR A 225 17.65 16.91 3.28
C THR A 225 17.31 15.82 4.30
N ALA A 226 16.04 15.39 4.34
CA ALA A 226 15.55 14.32 5.20
C ALA A 226 16.17 12.95 4.89
N LEU A 227 16.55 12.67 3.64
CA LEU A 227 17.21 11.41 3.26
C LEU A 227 18.67 11.33 3.73
N ILE A 228 19.34 12.49 3.84
CA ILE A 228 20.77 12.59 4.15
C ILE A 228 20.99 12.86 5.64
N SER A 229 19.99 13.37 6.37
CA SER A 229 20.09 13.59 7.81
C SER A 229 20.46 12.29 8.52
N VAL A 230 21.74 12.17 8.88
CA VAL A 230 22.25 11.07 9.68
C VAL A 230 21.52 11.11 11.02
N ASP A 231 21.12 9.95 11.52
CA ASP A 231 20.48 9.79 12.82
C ASP A 231 21.40 10.40 13.91
N THR A 232 21.17 11.66 14.27
CA THR A 232 21.87 12.33 15.38
C THR A 232 21.53 11.69 16.74
N SER A 233 20.59 10.73 16.76
CA SER A 233 20.26 9.91 17.92
C SER A 233 21.34 8.87 18.29
N LYS A 234 22.40 8.69 17.48
CA LYS A 234 23.59 7.91 17.91
C LYS A 234 24.55 8.69 18.83
N PHE A 235 24.23 9.94 19.18
CA PHE A 235 25.09 10.81 19.99
C PHE A 235 24.46 11.31 21.31
N PHE A 236 23.33 10.72 21.75
CA PHE A 236 22.74 10.98 23.07
C PHE A 236 22.31 9.68 23.73
#